data_AF-A0A1K1LFN8-F1
#
_entry.id   AF-A0A1K1LFN8-F1
#
_cell.length_a   1.000
_cell.length_b   1.000
_cell.length_c   1.000
_cell.angle_alpha   90.00
_cell.angle_beta   90.00
_cell.angle_gamma   90.00
#
_symmetry.space_group_name_H-M   'P 1'
#
loop_
_entity.id
_entity.type
_entity.pdbx_description
1 polymer ?
#
loop_
_entity_poly.entity_id
_entity_poly.type
_entity_poly.pdbx_seq_one_letter_code
_entity_poly.pdbx_strand_id
1 'polypeptide(L)'
;MRCCASAAAACALPPLPSHMTDIRLVLHSHAALPELLDALSEEDRQRPLLAGIFNFGYLPGTDKRRTTTAAGSLAAVDALLERLAPQGCLSLHCYTGHEGGAAEEAALAQRLARLEPRRWRVLHCRDANRESRGESILLAERLPVRQR
;
A
#
# COMPACT_ATOMS: atom_id res chain seq x y z
N MET A 1 13.92 20.73 21.70
CA MET A 1 14.04 21.89 20.81
C MET A 1 12.80 21.91 19.92
N ARG A 2 11.88 22.85 20.18
CA ARG A 2 10.65 23.03 19.39
C ARG A 2 11.04 23.73 18.09
N CYS A 3 10.65 23.18 16.94
CA CYS A 3 10.73 23.90 15.68
C CYS A 3 9.47 23.61 14.87
N CYS A 4 8.59 24.61 14.77
CA CYS A 4 7.51 24.67 13.80
C CYS A 4 8.10 25.18 12.48
N ALA A 5 7.78 24.54 11.35
CA ALA A 5 7.67 25.21 10.05
C ALA A 5 6.88 24.34 9.07
N SER A 6 5.84 24.96 8.50
CA SER A 6 4.85 24.40 7.60
C SER A 6 5.31 24.47 6.14
N ALA A 7 4.94 23.45 5.35
CA ALA A 7 4.52 23.58 3.94
C ALA A 7 3.93 22.24 3.46
N ALA A 8 2.78 21.85 4.02
CA ALA A 8 1.90 20.87 3.39
C ALA A 8 0.72 21.66 2.80
N ALA A 9 0.42 21.46 1.53
CA ALA A 9 -0.83 21.96 0.96
C ALA A 9 -1.97 21.51 1.87
N ALA A 10 -2.64 22.49 2.49
CA ALA A 10 -3.63 22.28 3.53
C ALA A 10 -4.89 21.65 2.94
N CYS A 11 -4.88 20.34 2.76
CA CYS A 11 -6.11 19.57 2.96
C CYS A 11 -6.24 19.44 4.47
N ALA A 12 -7.03 20.33 5.09
CA ALA A 12 -7.40 20.20 6.49
C ALA A 12 -8.19 18.90 6.63
N LEU A 13 -7.50 17.81 6.96
CA LEU A 13 -8.15 16.56 7.30
C LEU A 13 -9.09 16.87 8.47
N PRO A 14 -10.38 16.50 8.39
CA PRO A 14 -11.28 16.66 9.51
C PRO A 14 -10.70 15.96 10.75
N PRO A 15 -10.94 16.48 11.96
CA PRO A 15 -10.48 15.83 13.18
C PRO A 15 -11.04 14.41 13.21
N LEU A 16 -10.16 13.46 13.51
CA LEU A 16 -10.51 12.06 13.62
C LEU A 16 -11.58 11.88 14.72
N PRO A 17 -12.54 10.93 14.56
CA PRO A 17 -13.55 10.67 15.57
C PRO A 17 -12.92 10.36 16.92
N SER A 18 -13.52 10.86 18.01
CA SER A 18 -13.02 10.74 19.39
C SER A 18 -12.89 9.29 19.92
N HIS A 19 -13.38 8.30 19.18
CA HIS A 19 -13.31 6.87 19.52
C HIS A 19 -12.23 6.10 18.74
N MET A 20 -11.49 6.75 17.82
CA MET A 20 -10.33 6.13 17.14
C MET A 20 -9.03 6.53 17.86
N THR A 21 -8.67 5.78 18.90
CA THR A 21 -7.57 6.16 19.80
C THR A 21 -6.16 5.75 19.35
N ASP A 22 -6.02 4.82 18.40
CA ASP A 22 -4.71 4.30 17.97
C ASP A 22 -4.37 4.65 16.51
N ILE A 23 -4.33 5.95 16.18
CA ILE A 23 -3.89 6.40 14.85
C ILE A 23 -2.52 7.05 14.95
N ARG A 24 -1.55 6.49 14.23
CA ARG A 24 -0.24 7.10 14.04
C ARG A 24 -0.10 7.57 12.60
N LEU A 25 0.07 8.89 12.43
CA LEU A 25 0.42 9.49 11.14
C LEU A 25 1.93 9.60 11.02
N VAL A 26 2.47 9.14 9.90
CA VAL A 26 3.91 9.12 9.63
C VAL A 26 4.14 9.84 8.30
N LEU A 27 4.91 10.93 8.33
CA LEU A 27 5.26 11.68 7.13
C LEU A 27 6.52 11.08 6.48
N HIS A 28 6.35 9.98 5.75
CA HIS A 28 7.44 9.30 5.03
C HIS A 28 6.95 8.77 3.67
N SER A 29 7.90 8.39 2.80
CA SER A 29 7.58 7.61 1.59
C SER A 29 7.14 6.20 1.98
N HIS A 30 6.24 5.59 1.20
CA HIS A 30 5.88 4.18 1.36
C HIS A 30 7.07 3.24 1.17
N ALA A 31 8.12 3.67 0.44
CA ALA A 31 9.35 2.90 0.29
C ALA A 31 10.07 2.66 1.62
N ALA A 32 9.82 3.50 2.64
CA ALA A 32 10.36 3.34 3.99
C ALA A 32 9.52 2.42 4.89
N LEU A 33 8.46 1.80 4.35
CA LEU A 33 7.57 0.93 5.12
C LEU A 33 8.30 -0.25 5.78
N PRO A 34 9.25 -0.94 5.12
CA PRO A 34 10.02 -2.01 5.78
C PRO A 34 10.67 -1.53 7.08
N GLU A 35 11.37 -0.40 7.04
CA GLU A 35 12.05 0.19 8.20
C GLU A 35 11.06 0.65 9.27
N LEU A 36 9.92 1.21 8.87
CA LEU A 36 8.87 1.62 9.80
C LEU A 36 8.23 0.42 10.53
N LEU A 37 8.05 -0.69 9.83
CA LEU A 37 7.52 -1.93 10.41
C LEU A 37 8.52 -2.57 11.38
N ASP A 38 9.82 -2.46 11.11
CA ASP A 38 10.88 -2.93 12.00
C ASP A 38 11.03 -2.04 13.25
N ALA A 39 10.81 -0.73 13.10
CA ALA A 39 10.85 0.23 14.19
C ALA A 39 9.61 0.21 15.12
N LEU A 40 8.62 -0.63 14.84
CA LEU A 40 7.48 -0.83 15.74
C LEU A 40 7.94 -1.43 17.08
N SER A 41 7.20 -1.08 18.14
CA SER A 41 7.36 -1.72 19.45
C SER A 41 7.16 -3.23 19.34
N GLU A 42 7.75 -4.02 20.24
CA GLU A 42 7.55 -5.48 20.25
C GLU A 42 6.07 -5.85 20.33
N GLU A 43 5.29 -5.12 21.14
CA GLU A 43 3.86 -5.30 21.28
C GLU A 43 3.14 -5.07 19.94
N ASP A 44 3.39 -3.94 19.28
CA ASP A 44 2.77 -3.64 17.99
C ASP A 44 3.19 -4.62 16.90
N ARG A 45 4.43 -5.13 16.95
CA ARG A 45 4.94 -6.09 15.96
C ARG A 45 4.27 -7.47 16.08
N GLN A 46 3.79 -7.82 17.27
CA GLN A 46 3.08 -9.07 17.54
C GLN A 46 1.57 -8.97 17.23
N ARG A 47 1.03 -7.75 17.08
CA ARG A 47 -0.37 -7.57 16.70
C ARG A 47 -0.61 -8.10 15.28
N PRO A 48 -1.74 -8.79 15.03
CA PRO A 48 -2.05 -9.29 13.71
C PRO A 48 -2.29 -8.14 12.74
N LEU A 49 -1.51 -8.08 11.67
CA LEU A 49 -1.71 -7.12 10.59
C LEU A 49 -2.82 -7.63 9.66
N LEU A 50 -3.97 -6.98 9.70
CA LEU A 50 -5.16 -7.43 8.97
C LEU A 50 -5.28 -6.82 7.57
N ALA A 51 -4.73 -5.63 7.35
CA ALA A 51 -4.90 -4.93 6.09
C ALA A 51 -3.70 -4.07 5.70
N GLY A 52 -3.45 -4.01 4.40
CA GLY A 52 -2.57 -3.03 3.76
C GLY A 52 -3.30 -2.38 2.59
N ILE A 53 -3.18 -1.06 2.45
CA ILE A 53 -3.79 -0.33 1.34
C ILE A 53 -2.74 0.62 0.77
N PHE A 54 -2.52 0.54 -0.54
CA PHE A 54 -1.66 1.44 -1.29
C PHE A 54 -2.42 2.07 -2.44
N ASN A 55 -2.12 3.35 -2.69
CA ASN A 55 -2.48 4.06 -3.90
C ASN A 55 -1.18 4.49 -4.58
N PHE A 56 -0.74 3.74 -5.58
CA PHE A 56 0.48 3.98 -6.33
C PHE A 56 0.24 4.89 -7.54
N GLY A 57 1.18 5.78 -7.78
CA GLY A 57 1.24 6.65 -8.93
C GLY A 57 1.65 8.07 -8.55
N TYR A 58 0.97 9.07 -9.13
CA TYR A 58 1.19 10.48 -8.83
C TYR A 58 0.14 11.01 -7.87
N LEU A 59 0.51 12.01 -7.07
CA LEU A 59 -0.44 12.75 -6.23
C LEU A 59 -1.14 13.84 -7.08
N PRO A 60 -2.48 13.81 -7.24
CA PRO A 60 -3.20 14.80 -8.03
C PRO A 60 -2.97 16.23 -7.51
N GLY A 61 -2.78 17.19 -8.42
CA GLY A 61 -2.56 18.60 -8.06
C GLY A 61 -1.16 18.94 -7.53
N THR A 62 -0.19 18.04 -7.67
CA THR A 62 1.22 18.27 -7.26
C THR A 62 2.20 18.12 -8.42
N ASP A 63 3.50 18.38 -8.17
CA ASP A 63 4.55 18.19 -9.16
C ASP A 63 4.57 16.72 -9.60
N LYS A 64 4.28 16.48 -10.89
CA LYS A 64 4.23 15.15 -11.51
C LYS A 64 5.57 14.40 -11.46
N ARG A 65 6.65 15.06 -11.02
CA ARG A 65 7.94 14.42 -10.69
C ARG A 65 7.94 13.63 -9.38
N ARG A 66 6.96 13.85 -8.49
CA ARG A 66 6.77 13.05 -7.28
C ARG A 66 5.82 11.89 -7.56
N THR A 67 6.39 10.82 -8.13
CA THR A 67 5.69 9.56 -8.37
C THR A 67 6.28 8.44 -7.52
N THR A 68 5.50 7.40 -7.32
CA THR A 68 6.01 6.12 -6.81
C THR A 68 6.96 5.47 -7.83
N THR A 69 7.78 4.54 -7.34
CA THR A 69 8.72 3.79 -8.18
C THR A 69 8.51 2.31 -7.96
N ALA A 70 8.63 1.51 -9.03
CA ALA A 70 8.45 0.06 -8.97
C ALA A 70 9.29 -0.58 -7.87
N ALA A 71 10.55 -0.16 -7.70
CA ALA A 71 11.44 -0.67 -6.66
C ALA A 71 10.91 -0.39 -5.23
N GLY A 72 10.53 0.85 -4.94
CA GLY A 72 10.00 1.22 -3.62
C GLY A 72 8.65 0.58 -3.33
N SER A 73 7.79 0.47 -4.34
CA SER A 73 6.47 -0.15 -4.23
C SER A 73 6.55 -1.66 -4.01
N LEU A 74 7.45 -2.35 -4.71
CA LEU A 74 7.71 -3.77 -4.47
C LEU A 74 8.23 -4.02 -3.06
N ALA A 75 9.21 -3.24 -2.59
CA ALA A 75 9.76 -3.39 -1.24
C ALA A 75 8.69 -3.23 -0.15
N ALA A 76 7.82 -2.22 -0.29
CA ALA A 76 6.73 -1.99 0.65
C ALA A 76 5.68 -3.12 0.61
N VAL A 77 5.34 -3.61 -0.59
CA VAL A 77 4.39 -4.72 -0.76
C VAL A 77 4.96 -6.02 -0.20
N ASP A 78 6.22 -6.33 -0.44
CA ASP A 78 6.87 -7.54 0.08
C ASP A 78 6.89 -7.55 1.61
N ALA A 79 7.23 -6.41 2.24
CA ALA A 79 7.19 -6.28 3.69
C ALA A 79 5.80 -6.53 4.29
N LEU A 80 4.72 -6.06 3.62
CA LEU A 80 3.35 -6.37 4.07
C LEU A 80 2.95 -7.82 3.81
N LEU A 81 3.30 -8.39 2.66
CA LEU A 81 2.96 -9.79 2.36
C LEU A 81 3.57 -10.77 3.38
N GLU A 82 4.76 -10.48 3.88
CA GLU A 82 5.40 -11.28 4.93
C GLU A 82 4.65 -11.21 6.28
N ARG A 83 4.13 -10.02 6.63
CA ARG A 83 3.55 -9.74 7.94
C ARG A 83 2.04 -9.88 8.04
N LEU A 84 1.31 -9.84 6.92
CA LEU A 84 -0.15 -9.97 6.90
C LEU A 84 -0.58 -11.26 7.59
N ALA A 85 -1.49 -11.16 8.56
CA ALA A 85 -2.05 -12.32 9.24
C ALA A 85 -2.89 -13.19 8.27
N PRO A 86 -3.15 -14.48 8.59
CA PRO A 86 -4.17 -15.25 7.86
C PRO A 86 -5.50 -14.49 7.84
N GLN A 87 -6.19 -14.50 6.69
CA GLN A 87 -7.36 -13.67 6.37
C GLN A 87 -7.07 -12.16 6.23
N GLY A 88 -5.81 -11.76 6.28
CA GLY A 88 -5.40 -10.39 6.01
C GLY A 88 -5.42 -10.07 4.51
N CYS A 89 -5.72 -8.82 4.19
CA CYS A 89 -5.92 -8.35 2.82
C CYS A 89 -4.96 -7.22 2.43
N LEU A 90 -4.54 -7.23 1.18
CA LEU A 90 -3.74 -6.18 0.55
C LEU A 90 -4.50 -5.62 -0.65
N SER A 91 -4.66 -4.30 -0.72
CA SER A 91 -5.24 -3.60 -1.86
C SER A 91 -4.22 -2.64 -2.46
N LEU A 92 -3.94 -2.79 -3.76
CA LEU A 92 -3.04 -1.92 -4.51
C LEU A 92 -3.84 -1.23 -5.64
N HIS A 93 -4.18 0.03 -5.45
CA HIS A 93 -4.69 0.86 -6.54
C HIS A 93 -3.49 1.41 -7.31
N CYS A 94 -3.44 1.16 -8.62
CA CYS A 94 -2.35 1.61 -9.48
C CYS A 94 -2.89 2.60 -10.51
N TYR A 95 -2.39 3.84 -10.51
CA TYR A 95 -2.67 4.82 -11.55
C TYR A 95 -1.64 4.70 -12.68
N THR A 96 -2.04 4.24 -13.87
CA THR A 96 -1.11 3.92 -14.96
C THR A 96 -0.89 5.06 -15.96
N GLY A 97 -1.61 6.18 -15.81
CA GLY A 97 -1.64 7.29 -16.78
C GLY A 97 -0.41 8.20 -16.80
N HIS A 98 0.65 7.91 -16.03
CA HIS A 98 1.88 8.69 -15.96
C HIS A 98 3.10 7.88 -16.39
N GLU A 99 4.21 8.58 -16.67
CA GLU A 99 5.49 7.94 -16.97
C GLU A 99 5.91 6.99 -15.85
N GLY A 100 6.22 5.74 -16.19
CA GLY A 100 6.57 4.69 -15.23
C GLY A 100 5.39 3.96 -14.59
N GLY A 101 4.18 4.52 -14.58
CA GLY A 101 3.01 3.95 -13.88
C GLY A 101 2.61 2.56 -14.41
N ALA A 102 2.61 2.38 -15.74
CA ALA A 102 2.34 1.06 -16.34
C ALA A 102 3.41 0.02 -16.02
N ALA A 103 4.68 0.42 -15.93
CA ALA A 103 5.78 -0.49 -15.58
C ALA A 103 5.73 -0.88 -14.09
N GLU A 104 5.37 0.05 -13.21
CA GLU A 104 5.15 -0.20 -11.79
C GLU A 104 3.98 -1.17 -11.57
N GLU A 105 2.84 -0.95 -12.23
CA GLU A 105 1.69 -1.85 -12.17
C GLU A 105 2.04 -3.26 -12.67
N ALA A 106 2.73 -3.37 -13.81
CA ALA A 106 3.16 -4.65 -14.35
C ALA A 106 4.10 -5.40 -13.38
N ALA A 107 5.01 -4.70 -12.71
CA ALA A 107 5.91 -5.29 -11.73
C ALA A 107 5.15 -5.82 -10.51
N LEU A 108 4.20 -5.04 -9.98
CA LEU A 108 3.33 -5.44 -8.87
C LEU A 108 2.45 -6.64 -9.23
N ALA A 109 1.81 -6.61 -10.41
CA ALA A 109 0.99 -7.70 -10.91
C ALA A 109 1.82 -8.98 -11.08
N GLN A 110 3.01 -8.89 -11.66
CA GLN A 110 3.91 -10.03 -11.80
C GLN A 110 4.35 -10.60 -10.44
N ARG A 111 4.62 -9.73 -9.46
CA ARG A 111 5.01 -10.15 -8.12
C ARG A 111 3.90 -10.89 -7.40
N LEU A 112 2.66 -10.38 -7.45
CA LEU A 112 1.51 -11.03 -6.82
C LEU A 112 1.12 -12.33 -7.52
N ALA A 113 1.24 -12.40 -8.85
CA ALA A 113 0.97 -13.62 -9.62
C ALA A 113 1.90 -14.79 -9.27
N ARG A 114 3.06 -14.53 -8.65
CA ARG A 114 4.01 -15.57 -8.18
C ARG A 114 3.71 -16.09 -6.77
N LEU A 115 2.72 -15.53 -6.07
CA LEU A 115 2.34 -16.01 -4.75
C LEU A 115 1.77 -17.43 -4.80
N GLU A 116 2.07 -18.24 -3.78
CA GLU A 116 1.58 -19.61 -3.70
C GLU A 116 0.04 -19.65 -3.60
N PRO A 117 -0.68 -20.25 -4.56
CA PRO A 117 -2.15 -20.22 -4.60
C PRO A 117 -2.84 -20.91 -3.40
N ARG A 118 -2.12 -21.79 -2.69
CA ARG A 118 -2.61 -22.42 -1.46
C ARG A 118 -2.59 -21.49 -0.25
N ARG A 119 -1.79 -20.43 -0.32
CA ARG A 119 -1.63 -19.44 0.75
C ARG A 119 -2.25 -18.10 0.41
N TRP A 120 -2.45 -17.80 -0.87
CA TRP A 120 -2.90 -16.50 -1.35
C TRP A 120 -3.96 -16.64 -2.43
N ARG A 121 -4.97 -15.76 -2.35
CA ARG A 121 -5.89 -15.49 -3.46
C ARG A 121 -5.56 -14.11 -4.02
N VAL A 122 -5.37 -14.02 -5.33
CA VAL A 122 -5.04 -12.76 -6.01
C VAL A 122 -6.09 -12.45 -7.07
N LEU A 123 -6.54 -11.19 -7.11
CA LEU A 123 -7.44 -10.65 -8.13
C LEU A 123 -6.79 -9.43 -8.77
N HIS A 124 -6.97 -9.30 -10.09
CA HIS A 124 -6.55 -8.14 -10.85
C HIS A 124 -7.76 -7.58 -11.58
N CYS A 125 -8.28 -6.48 -11.06
CA CYS A 125 -9.48 -5.82 -11.53
C CYS A 125 -9.11 -4.59 -12.38
N ARG A 126 -9.85 -4.41 -13.47
CA ARG A 126 -9.76 -3.25 -14.37
C ARG A 126 -11.18 -2.83 -14.75
N ASP A 127 -11.33 -1.58 -15.18
CA ASP A 127 -12.61 -1.07 -15.67
C ASP A 127 -13.10 -1.92 -16.85
N ALA A 128 -14.32 -2.46 -16.73
CA ALA A 128 -14.90 -3.36 -17.72
C ALA A 128 -15.27 -2.65 -19.04
N ASN A 129 -15.41 -1.32 -19.02
CA ASN A 129 -15.92 -0.51 -20.12
C ASN A 129 -14.96 0.59 -20.57
N ARG A 130 -13.68 0.53 -20.19
CA ARG A 130 -12.65 1.50 -20.57
C ARG A 130 -11.44 0.80 -21.16
N GLU A 131 -10.91 1.34 -22.25
CA GLU A 131 -9.64 0.87 -22.83
C GLU A 131 -8.46 1.23 -21.92
N SER A 132 -8.06 0.26 -21.09
CA SER A 132 -6.78 0.02 -20.39
C SER A 132 -5.88 1.17 -19.88
N ARG A 133 -6.32 2.43 -19.79
CA ARG A 133 -5.41 3.58 -19.58
C ARG A 133 -5.64 4.44 -18.33
N GLY A 134 -6.56 4.08 -17.45
CA GLY A 134 -6.81 4.88 -16.23
C GLY A 134 -6.08 4.35 -15.00
N GLU A 135 -6.48 3.16 -14.59
CA GLU A 135 -6.17 2.59 -13.29
C GLU A 135 -6.50 1.09 -13.24
N SER A 136 -5.93 0.40 -12.25
CA SER A 136 -6.27 -0.98 -11.92
C SER A 136 -6.22 -1.18 -10.41
N ILE A 137 -6.92 -2.22 -9.94
CA ILE A 137 -6.86 -2.66 -8.55
C ILE A 137 -6.33 -4.09 -8.50
N LEU A 138 -5.24 -4.30 -7.78
CA LEU A 138 -4.77 -5.63 -7.40
C LEU A 138 -5.19 -5.90 -5.96
N LEU A 139 -5.83 -7.05 -5.73
CA LEU A 139 -6.19 -7.52 -4.39
C LEU A 139 -5.43 -8.81 -4.12
N ALA A 140 -4.84 -8.93 -2.92
CA ALA A 140 -4.26 -10.17 -2.43
C ALA A 140 -4.79 -10.48 -1.03
N GLU A 141 -5.40 -11.65 -0.85
CA GLU A 141 -5.91 -12.15 0.43
C GLU A 141 -5.03 -13.32 0.88
N ARG A 142 -4.51 -13.27 2.11
CA ARG A 142 -3.82 -14.41 2.73
C ARG A 142 -4.88 -15.40 3.20
N LEU A 143 -4.89 -16.61 2.63
CA LEU A 143 -5.90 -17.61 2.94
C LEU A 143 -5.81 -18.12 4.39
N PRO A 144 -6.92 -18.57 4.98
CA PRO A 144 -6.91 -19.23 6.29
C PRO A 144 -5.95 -20.42 6.32
N VAL A 145 -5.32 -20.65 7.47
CA VAL A 145 -4.56 -21.87 7.70
C VAL A 145 -5.55 -23.02 7.81
N ARG A 146 -5.55 -23.94 6.84
CA ARG A 146 -6.35 -25.16 6.93
C ARG A 146 -5.85 -25.98 8.11
N GLN A 147 -6.65 -26.08 9.17
CA GLN A 147 -6.42 -27.09 10.21
C GLN A 147 -6.71 -28.46 9.58
N ARG A 148 -5.72 -29.35 9.59
CA ARG A 148 -5.85 -30.74 9.15
C ARG A 148 -6.46 -31.58 10.25
#